data_AF-A0A1H1JY47-F1
#
_entry.id   AF-A0A1H1JY47-F1
#
_cell.length_a   1.000
_cell.length_b   1.000
_cell.length_c   1.000
_cell.angle_alpha   90.00
_cell.angle_beta   90.00
_cell.angle_gamma   90.00
#
_symmetry.space_group_name_H-M   'P 1'
#
loop_
_entity.id
_entity.type
_entity.pdbx_description
1 polymer ?
#
loop_
_entity_poly.entity_id
_entity_poly.type
_entity_poly.pdbx_seq_one_letter_code
_entity_poly.pdbx_strand_id
1 'polypeptide(L)'
;MSYSCSDFLDDVMRCLVNSEAITEAEITDADPGAASDVATAAIVTMHRAALSSRFLLELLNAAESLDAVAVEHGVDAMAFLLYLQAAILNGSCVGASTGASESIIGLVARLPSAPEWMKHIRTETALA
;
A
#
# COMPACT_ATOMS: atom_id res chain seq x y z
N MET A 1 -38.79 13.21 -8.71
CA MET A 1 -37.92 12.03 -8.96
C MET A 1 -37.39 11.58 -7.61
N SER A 2 -37.56 10.32 -7.25
CA SER A 2 -36.96 9.74 -6.04
C SER A 2 -35.63 9.09 -6.43
N TYR A 3 -34.54 9.56 -5.84
CA TYR A 3 -33.24 8.91 -5.98
C TYR A 3 -33.25 7.58 -5.21
N SER A 4 -32.83 6.52 -5.88
CA SER A 4 -32.87 5.14 -5.38
C SER A 4 -31.48 4.61 -5.05
N CYS A 5 -31.41 3.45 -4.38
CA CYS A 5 -30.13 2.81 -4.07
C CYS A 5 -29.41 2.30 -5.31
N SER A 6 -30.12 1.95 -6.38
CA SER A 6 -29.51 1.60 -7.67
C SER A 6 -28.88 2.82 -8.34
N ASP A 7 -29.54 3.99 -8.30
CA ASP A 7 -28.94 5.23 -8.84
C ASP A 7 -27.62 5.57 -8.15
N PHE A 8 -27.56 5.39 -6.82
CA PHE A 8 -26.33 5.56 -6.05
C PHE A 8 -25.24 4.57 -6.45
N LEU A 9 -25.57 3.29 -6.58
CA LEU A 9 -24.62 2.27 -6.97
C LEU A 9 -24.05 2.55 -8.37
N ASP A 10 -24.92 2.91 -9.32
CA ASP A 10 -24.52 3.25 -10.69
C ASP A 10 -23.58 4.46 -10.73
N ASP A 11 -23.84 5.48 -9.91
CA ASP A 11 -22.97 6.66 -9.81
C ASP A 11 -21.60 6.31 -9.19
N VAL A 12 -21.57 5.44 -8.17
CA VAL A 12 -20.32 4.95 -7.56
C VAL A 12 -19.50 4.14 -8.57
N MET A 13 -20.11 3.17 -9.26
CA MET A 13 -19.41 2.34 -10.25
C MET A 13 -18.87 3.19 -11.39
N ARG A 14 -19.65 4.15 -11.89
CA ARG A 14 -19.21 5.11 -12.91
C ARG A 14 -18.02 5.95 -12.44
N CYS A 15 -18.03 6.38 -11.18
CA CYS A 15 -16.91 7.11 -10.58
C CYS A 15 -15.63 6.26 -10.56
N LEU A 16 -15.74 4.98 -10.17
CA LEU A 16 -14.61 4.06 -10.10
C LEU A 16 -14.03 3.71 -11.47
N VAL A 17 -14.85 3.64 -12.52
CA VAL A 17 -14.37 3.52 -13.90
C VAL A 17 -13.64 4.80 -14.33
N ASN A 18 -14.24 5.97 -14.07
CA ASN A 18 -13.63 7.24 -14.44
C ASN A 18 -12.32 7.53 -13.71
N SER A 19 -12.12 6.98 -12.52
CA SER A 19 -10.87 7.06 -11.77
C SER A 19 -9.87 5.96 -12.13
N GLU A 20 -10.18 5.11 -13.12
CA GLU A 20 -9.37 3.97 -13.55
C GLU A 20 -9.13 2.93 -12.44
N ALA A 21 -9.99 2.92 -11.41
CA ALA A 21 -9.89 1.97 -10.30
C ALA A 21 -10.39 0.58 -10.67
N ILE A 22 -11.33 0.51 -11.61
CA ILE A 22 -11.88 -0.70 -12.23
C ILE A 22 -12.14 -0.42 -13.71
N THR A 23 -12.32 -1.47 -14.49
CA THR A 23 -12.75 -1.40 -15.89
C THR A 23 -14.26 -1.59 -16.04
N GLU A 24 -14.83 -1.16 -17.16
CA GLU A 24 -16.26 -1.41 -17.46
C GLU A 24 -16.60 -2.92 -17.47
N ALA A 25 -15.63 -3.78 -17.82
CA ALA A 25 -15.81 -5.23 -17.83
C ALA A 25 -15.97 -5.84 -16.43
N GLU A 26 -15.59 -5.12 -15.38
CA GLU A 26 -15.72 -5.55 -13.98
C GLU A 26 -17.07 -5.16 -13.36
N ILE A 27 -17.89 -4.38 -14.07
CA ILE A 27 -19.25 -4.04 -13.62
C ILE A 27 -20.16 -5.25 -13.84
N THR A 28 -20.66 -5.83 -12.74
CA THR A 28 -21.63 -6.92 -12.79
C THR A 28 -23.05 -6.37 -12.71
N ASP A 29 -23.71 -6.19 -13.86
CA ASP A 29 -25.08 -5.65 -13.94
C ASP A 29 -26.16 -6.52 -13.27
N ALA A 30 -25.84 -7.77 -12.93
CA ALA A 30 -26.82 -8.76 -12.49
C ALA A 30 -26.97 -8.88 -10.95
N ASP A 31 -26.04 -8.34 -10.16
CA ASP A 31 -26.04 -8.51 -8.70
C ASP A 31 -25.47 -7.27 -7.97
N PRO A 32 -26.31 -6.52 -7.24
CA PRO A 32 -25.87 -5.40 -6.40
C PRO A 32 -24.84 -5.79 -5.33
N GLY A 33 -24.86 -7.04 -4.85
CA GLY A 33 -23.88 -7.56 -3.90
C GLY A 33 -22.49 -7.65 -4.52
N ALA A 34 -22.38 -8.33 -5.66
CA ALA A 34 -21.12 -8.41 -6.42
C ALA A 34 -20.58 -7.03 -6.83
N ALA A 35 -21.45 -6.11 -7.24
CA ALA A 35 -21.04 -4.73 -7.57
C ALA A 35 -20.50 -3.99 -6.33
N SER A 36 -21.14 -4.18 -5.16
CA SER A 36 -20.66 -3.63 -3.89
C SER A 36 -19.29 -4.19 -3.49
N ASP A 37 -19.05 -5.48 -3.70
CA ASP A 37 -17.77 -6.12 -3.43
C ASP A 37 -16.66 -5.58 -4.35
N VAL A 38 -16.94 -5.43 -5.65
CA VAL A 38 -16.02 -4.81 -6.63
C VAL A 38 -15.69 -3.38 -6.21
N ALA A 39 -16.70 -2.58 -5.88
CA ALA A 39 -16.49 -1.20 -5.45
C ALA A 39 -15.62 -1.13 -4.19
N THR A 40 -15.88 -1.98 -3.20
CA THR A 40 -15.11 -2.03 -1.96
C THR A 40 -13.67 -2.46 -2.22
N ALA A 41 -13.45 -3.49 -3.04
CA ALA A 41 -12.12 -3.95 -3.41
C ALA A 41 -11.31 -2.86 -4.13
N ALA A 42 -11.94 -2.13 -5.05
CA ALA A 42 -11.33 -1.02 -5.77
C ALA A 42 -10.90 0.09 -4.82
N ILE A 43 -11.81 0.54 -3.93
CA ILE A 43 -11.52 1.60 -2.95
C ILE A 43 -10.37 1.19 -2.02
N VAL A 44 -10.36 -0.06 -1.53
CA VAL A 44 -9.28 -0.58 -0.69
C VAL A 44 -7.95 -0.59 -1.45
N THR A 45 -7.97 -1.00 -2.71
CA THR A 45 -6.76 -1.04 -3.57
C THR A 45 -6.21 0.36 -3.83
N MET A 46 -7.09 1.31 -4.18
CA MET A 46 -6.72 2.72 -4.36
C MET A 46 -6.10 3.30 -3.08
N HIS A 47 -6.71 3.03 -1.91
CA HIS A 47 -6.18 3.48 -0.64
C HIS A 47 -4.77 2.94 -0.39
N ARG A 48 -4.54 1.65 -0.65
CA ARG A 48 -3.21 1.03 -0.52
C ARG A 48 -2.20 1.58 -1.53
N ALA A 49 -2.61 1.89 -2.76
CA ALA A 49 -1.76 2.54 -3.74
C ALA A 49 -1.35 3.96 -3.29
N ALA A 50 -2.28 4.71 -2.69
CA ALA A 50 -1.98 6.01 -2.10
C ALA A 50 -1.02 5.88 -0.91
N LEU A 51 -1.20 4.90 -0.03
CA LEU A 51 -0.27 4.60 1.08
C LEU A 51 1.13 4.25 0.55
N SER A 52 1.22 3.35 -0.43
CA SER A 52 2.48 2.94 -1.05
C SER A 52 3.23 4.13 -1.68
N SER A 53 2.49 5.02 -2.35
CA SER A 53 3.05 6.24 -2.95
C SER A 53 3.53 7.23 -1.88
N ARG A 54 2.77 7.40 -0.79
CA ARG A 54 3.16 8.24 0.34
C ARG A 54 4.42 7.72 1.03
N PHE A 55 4.54 6.41 1.22
CA PHE A 55 5.76 5.80 1.77
C PHE A 55 6.99 6.14 0.91
N LEU A 56 6.89 5.96 -0.41
CA LEU A 56 8.00 6.27 -1.31
C LEU A 56 8.37 7.77 -1.29
N LEU A 57 7.38 8.66 -1.24
CA LEU A 57 7.61 10.11 -1.12
C LEU A 57 8.30 10.47 0.20
N GLU A 58 7.84 9.91 1.33
CA GLU A 58 8.49 10.12 2.63
C GLU A 58 9.93 9.62 2.63
N LEU A 59 10.18 8.44 2.05
CA LEU A 59 11.52 7.88 1.91
C LEU A 59 12.44 8.78 1.06
N LEU A 60 11.97 9.23 -0.10
CA LEU A 60 12.74 10.10 -1.00
C LEU A 60 13.01 11.49 -0.40
N ASN A 61 12.12 11.97 0.49
CA ASN A 61 12.35 13.23 1.21
C ASN A 61 13.28 13.06 2.42
N ALA A 62 13.34 11.88 3.02
CA ALA A 62 14.19 11.58 4.17
C ALA A 62 15.62 11.18 3.76
N ALA A 63 15.78 10.60 2.57
CA ALA A 63 17.07 10.22 2.01
C ALA A 63 17.61 11.31 1.08
N GLU A 64 18.92 11.58 1.15
CA GLU A 64 19.58 12.45 0.16
C GLU A 64 19.53 11.84 -1.26
N SER A 65 19.72 10.52 -1.33
CA SER A 65 19.55 9.72 -2.55
C SER A 65 19.33 8.25 -2.20
N LEU A 66 18.82 7.46 -3.14
CA LEU A 66 18.72 6.00 -2.97
C LEU A 66 20.11 5.34 -2.85
N ASP A 67 21.14 5.92 -3.47
CA ASP A 67 22.52 5.45 -3.34
C ASP A 67 23.06 5.68 -1.92
N ALA A 68 22.79 6.86 -1.34
CA ALA A 68 23.15 7.15 0.05
C ALA A 68 22.53 6.16 1.04
N VAL A 69 21.27 5.74 0.81
CA VAL A 69 20.62 4.68 1.60
C VAL A 69 21.36 3.36 1.50
N ALA A 70 21.79 2.96 0.30
CA ALA A 70 22.54 1.72 0.10
C ALA A 70 23.94 1.78 0.74
N VAL A 71 24.60 2.95 0.71
CA VAL A 71 25.89 3.17 1.37
C VAL A 71 25.76 3.12 2.90
N GLU A 72 24.71 3.73 3.47
CA GLU A 72 24.51 3.80 4.93
C GLU A 72 23.97 2.50 5.52
N HIS A 73 23.03 1.84 4.83
CA HIS A 73 22.27 0.70 5.35
C HIS A 73 22.60 -0.64 4.67
N GLY A 74 23.43 -0.63 3.63
CA GLY A 74 23.79 -1.80 2.84
C GLY A 74 22.86 -2.03 1.64
N VAL A 75 23.35 -2.82 0.68
CA VAL A 75 22.64 -3.07 -0.59
C VAL A 75 21.28 -3.76 -0.36
N ASP A 76 21.20 -4.64 0.63
CA ASP A 76 19.96 -5.35 0.98
C ASP A 76 18.88 -4.42 1.56
N ALA A 77 19.26 -3.24 2.07
CA ALA A 77 18.31 -2.27 2.59
C ALA A 77 17.40 -1.70 1.51
N MET A 78 17.92 -1.52 0.29
CA MET A 78 17.10 -1.06 -0.84
C MET A 78 16.05 -2.12 -1.21
N ALA A 79 16.46 -3.39 -1.27
CA ALA A 79 15.55 -4.50 -1.52
C ALA A 79 14.47 -4.55 -0.43
N PHE A 80 14.84 -4.40 0.84
CA PHE A 80 13.90 -4.34 1.95
C PHE A 80 12.86 -3.22 1.79
N LEU A 81 13.29 -2.01 1.44
CA LEU A 81 12.38 -0.87 1.22
C LEU A 81 11.41 -1.09 0.05
N LEU A 82 11.87 -1.70 -1.04
CA LEU A 82 11.02 -2.05 -2.18
C LEU A 82 10.02 -3.16 -1.83
N TYR A 83 10.45 -4.18 -1.09
CA TYR A 83 9.54 -5.20 -0.58
C TYR A 83 8.54 -4.62 0.41
N LEU A 84 8.93 -3.66 1.25
CA LEU A 84 8.03 -2.97 2.17
C LEU A 84 6.99 -2.14 1.42
N GLN A 85 7.40 -1.40 0.38
CA GLN A 85 6.47 -0.69 -0.50
C GLN A 85 5.46 -1.64 -1.15
N ALA A 86 5.92 -2.79 -1.64
CA ALA A 86 5.05 -3.82 -2.21
C ALA A 86 4.12 -4.43 -1.15
N ALA A 87 4.60 -4.62 0.07
CA ALA A 87 3.79 -5.13 1.17
C ALA A 87 2.67 -4.16 1.57
N ILE A 88 2.95 -2.85 1.59
CA ILE A 88 1.94 -1.79 1.79
C ILE A 88 0.88 -1.85 0.69
N LEU A 89 1.29 -1.91 -0.58
CA LEU A 89 0.38 -1.99 -1.73
C LEU A 89 -0.53 -3.23 -1.65
N ASN A 90 0.03 -4.38 -1.27
CA ASN A 90 -0.69 -5.65 -1.20
C ASN A 90 -1.44 -5.86 0.12
N GLY A 91 -1.28 -4.98 1.11
CA GLY A 91 -1.82 -5.18 2.45
C GLY A 91 -1.23 -6.41 3.18
N SER A 92 0.04 -6.72 2.90
CA SER A 92 0.79 -7.86 3.46
C SER A 92 1.94 -7.40 4.36
N CYS A 93 2.87 -8.28 4.72
CA CYS A 93 4.02 -7.92 5.56
C CYS A 93 5.34 -8.47 4.99
N VAL A 94 6.44 -7.76 5.26
CA VAL A 94 7.80 -8.25 5.05
C VAL A 94 8.39 -8.80 6.34
N GLY A 95 9.21 -9.85 6.21
CA GLY A 95 10.02 -10.37 7.31
C GLY A 95 11.27 -9.52 7.50
N ALA A 96 11.57 -9.16 8.74
CA ALA A 96 12.83 -8.55 9.13
C ALA A 96 13.66 -9.56 9.94
N SER A 97 14.85 -9.88 9.43
CA SER A 97 15.82 -10.66 10.19
C SER A 97 16.47 -9.77 11.25
N THR A 98 16.54 -10.26 12.48
CA THR A 98 17.25 -9.57 13.56
C THR A 98 18.73 -9.34 13.17
N GLY A 99 19.24 -8.14 13.43
CA GLY A 99 20.59 -7.69 13.06
C GLY A 99 20.68 -7.06 11.67
N ALA A 100 20.35 -7.79 10.61
CA ALA A 100 20.52 -7.29 9.22
C ALA A 100 19.58 -6.13 8.88
N SER A 101 18.38 -6.10 9.47
CA SER A 101 17.36 -5.09 9.15
C SER A 101 17.25 -3.96 10.17
N GLU A 102 18.04 -3.95 11.24
CA GLU A 102 17.84 -3.02 12.37
C GLU A 102 18.06 -1.55 11.97
N SER A 103 19.11 -1.26 11.20
CA SER A 103 19.42 0.10 10.77
C SER A 103 18.34 0.65 9.82
N ILE A 104 17.86 -0.17 8.89
CA ILE A 104 16.83 0.23 7.92
C ILE A 104 15.44 0.35 8.56
N ILE A 105 15.13 -0.49 9.55
CA ILE A 105 13.93 -0.31 10.39
C ILE A 105 14.03 1.01 11.16
N GLY A 106 15.22 1.35 11.66
CA GLY A 106 15.48 2.64 12.29
C GLY A 106 15.21 3.82 11.35
N LEU A 107 15.51 3.72 10.06
CA LEU A 107 15.14 4.72 9.05
C LEU A 107 13.62 4.81 8.91
N VAL A 108 12.93 3.69 8.71
CA VAL A 108 11.47 3.63 8.55
C VAL A 108 10.76 4.22 9.77
N ALA A 109 11.26 3.96 10.97
CA ALA A 109 10.71 4.46 12.24
C ALA A 109 10.82 5.98 12.40
N ARG A 110 11.68 6.66 11.64
CA ARG A 110 11.84 8.12 11.65
C ARG A 110 10.96 8.83 10.61
N LEU A 111 10.33 8.08 9.69
CA LEU A 111 9.48 8.67 8.68
C LEU A 111 8.22 9.30 9.30
N PRO A 112 7.65 10.36 8.70
CA PRO A 112 6.49 11.06 9.23
C PRO A 112 5.29 10.14 9.55
N SER A 113 5.04 9.14 8.70
CA SER A 113 3.96 8.17 8.88
C SER A 113 4.45 6.82 9.39
N ALA A 114 5.57 6.78 10.12
CA ALA A 114 6.16 5.54 10.65
C ALA A 114 5.15 4.56 11.28
N PRO A 115 4.16 4.97 12.11
CA PRO A 115 3.17 4.04 12.66
C PRO A 115 2.38 3.26 11.61
N GLU A 116 2.19 3.80 10.40
CA GLU A 116 1.53 3.10 9.30
C GLU A 116 2.47 2.09 8.64
N TRP A 117 3.72 2.47 8.38
CA TRP A 117 4.70 1.62 7.71
C TRP A 117 5.10 0.42 8.56
N MET A 118 5.25 0.64 9.86
CA MET A 118 5.67 -0.39 10.80
C MET A 118 4.66 -1.55 10.93
N LYS A 119 3.38 -1.35 10.58
CA LYS A 119 2.37 -2.44 10.54
C LYS A 119 2.70 -3.53 9.53
N HIS A 120 3.50 -3.19 8.51
CA HIS A 120 3.88 -4.08 7.42
C HIS A 120 5.22 -4.78 7.66
N ILE A 121 5.84 -4.63 8.83
CA ILE A 121 7.11 -5.26 9.18
C ILE A 121 6.86 -6.30 10.28
N ARG A 122 7.30 -7.55 10.04
CA ARG A 122 7.28 -8.63 11.04
C ARG A 122 8.70 -8.98 11.44
N THR A 123 9.00 -8.84 12.72
CA THR A 123 10.28 -9.27 13.26
C THR A 123 10.26 -10.77 13.44
N GLU A 124 10.99 -11.50 12.60
CA GLU A 124 11.19 -12.93 12.82
C GLU A 124 12.27 -13.10 13.88
N THR A 125 11.88 -13.60 15.04
CA THR A 125 12.86 -14.00 16.05
C THR A 125 13.49 -15.29 15.54
N ALA A 126 14.75 -15.25 15.13
CA ALA A 126 15.49 -16.46 14.82
C ALA A 126 15.39 -17.40 16.03
N LEU A 127 14.76 -18.56 15.86
CA LEU A 127 14.73 -19.62 16.85
C LEU A 127 16.17 -19.98 17.21
N ALA A 128 16.53 -19.76 18.47
CA ALA A 128 17.81 -20.11 19.06
C ALA A 128 18.01 -21.62 19.20
#